data_AF-A0A176YKP3-F1
#
_entry.id   AF-A0A176YKP3-F1
#
_cell.length_a   1.000
_cell.length_b   1.000
_cell.length_c   1.000
_cell.angle_alpha   90.00
_cell.angle_beta   90.00
_cell.angle_gamma   90.00
#
_symmetry.space_group_name_H-M   'P 1'
#
loop_
_entity.id
_entity.type
_entity.pdbx_description
1 polymer ?
#
loop_
_entity_poly.entity_id
_entity_poly.type
_entity_poly.pdbx_seq_one_letter_code
_entity_poly.pdbx_strand_id
1 'polypeptide(L)'
;MVEQLDLEDWAWQVAADVYRLNLFCHLTGQTVSRRSAVTEEELTRAIRSSFTQVNDAAYRQMIKLATDAALEAYDRAVSRNIRWSRTRRAN
;
A
#
# COMPACT_ATOMS: atom_id res chain seq x y z
N MET A 1 3.73 31.73 36.03
CA MET A 1 4.52 30.66 35.40
C MET A 1 3.73 29.36 35.25
N VAL A 2 2.77 29.06 36.13
CA VAL A 2 1.88 27.88 36.02
C VAL A 2 0.93 27.96 34.80
N GLU A 3 0.36 29.12 34.51
CA GLU A 3 -0.56 29.32 33.36
C GLU A 3 0.12 29.14 31.99
N GLN A 4 1.44 29.33 31.91
CA GLN A 4 2.18 29.25 30.66
C GLN A 4 2.58 27.80 30.32
N LEU A 5 2.80 26.96 31.34
CA LEU A 5 2.94 25.50 31.18
C LEU A 5 1.64 24.89 30.67
N ASP A 6 0.51 25.32 31.23
CA ASP A 6 -0.82 24.82 30.86
C ASP A 6 -1.19 25.16 29.40
N LEU A 7 -0.76 26.34 28.93
CA LEU A 7 -0.97 26.76 27.54
C LEU A 7 -0.11 25.96 26.55
N GLU A 8 1.13 25.64 26.92
CA GLU A 8 2.03 24.84 26.08
C GLU A 8 1.55 23.39 25.98
N ASP A 9 1.18 22.78 27.11
CA ASP A 9 0.61 21.43 27.14
C ASP A 9 -0.69 21.34 26.33
N TRP A 10 -1.55 22.35 26.44
CA TRP A 10 -2.76 22.45 25.63
C TRP A 10 -2.45 22.58 24.13
N ALA A 11 -1.47 23.40 23.75
CA ALA A 11 -1.06 23.55 22.36
C ALA A 11 -0.51 22.23 21.78
N TRP A 12 0.28 21.48 22.56
CA TRP A 12 0.76 20.16 22.18
C TRP A 12 -0.38 19.15 22.00
N GLN A 13 -1.36 19.15 22.91
CA GLN A 13 -2.55 18.31 22.81
C GLN A 13 -3.31 18.58 21.50
N VAL A 14 -3.58 19.86 21.20
CA VAL A 14 -4.28 20.29 19.98
C VAL A 14 -3.49 19.89 18.73
N ALA A 15 -2.18 20.11 18.72
CA ALA A 15 -1.33 19.72 17.59
C ALA A 15 -1.35 18.20 17.35
N ALA A 16 -1.29 17.40 18.43
CA ALA A 16 -1.37 15.95 18.35
C ALA A 16 -2.72 15.47 17.79
N ASP A 17 -3.82 16.07 18.23
CA ASP A 17 -5.17 15.71 17.78
C ASP A 17 -5.40 16.06 16.30
N VAL A 18 -4.93 17.24 15.87
CA VAL A 18 -4.96 17.64 14.45
C VAL A 18 -4.11 16.69 13.60
N TYR A 19 -2.91 16.33 14.06
CA TYR A 19 -2.05 15.38 13.36
C TYR A 19 -2.71 14.01 13.20
N ARG A 20 -3.27 13.47 14.29
CA ARG A 20 -3.97 12.16 14.29
C ARG A 20 -5.16 12.17 13.34
N LEU A 21 -5.97 13.23 13.35
CA LEU A 21 -7.12 13.39 12.46
C LEU A 21 -6.68 13.43 10.99
N ASN A 22 -5.66 14.23 10.67
CA ASN A 22 -5.14 14.33 9.30
C ASN A 22 -4.58 13.00 8.80
N LEU A 23 -3.79 12.31 9.63
CA LEU A 23 -3.24 11.00 9.29
C LEU A 23 -4.36 9.98 9.05
N PHE A 24 -5.38 9.95 9.90
CA PHE A 24 -6.54 9.08 9.71
C PHE A 24 -7.26 9.37 8.38
N CYS A 25 -7.52 10.64 8.07
CA CYS A 25 -8.15 11.04 6.81
C CYS A 25 -7.31 10.58 5.60
N HIS A 26 -5.99 10.75 5.67
CA HIS A 26 -5.06 10.35 4.61
C HIS A 26 -5.06 8.82 4.40
N LEU A 27 -4.99 8.05 5.48
CA LEU A 27 -4.93 6.58 5.41
C LEU A 27 -6.25 5.94 4.94
N THR A 28 -7.38 6.57 5.23
CA THR A 28 -8.71 6.02 4.94
C THR A 28 -9.38 6.64 3.71
N GLY A 29 -8.88 7.79 3.23
CA GLY A 29 -9.52 8.58 2.17
C GLY A 29 -10.82 9.26 2.59
N GLN A 30 -11.17 9.23 3.89
CA GLN A 30 -12.39 9.86 4.40
C GLN A 30 -12.11 11.32 4.78
N THR A 31 -12.88 12.25 4.22
CA THR A 31 -12.88 13.64 4.69
C THR A 31 -13.77 13.78 5.91
N VAL A 32 -13.16 14.01 7.07
CA VAL A 32 -13.88 14.04 8.33
C VAL A 32 -14.26 15.48 8.70
N SER A 33 -15.29 16.04 8.04
CA SER A 33 -15.69 17.45 8.23
C SER A 33 -16.33 17.79 9.59
N ARG A 34 -16.58 16.83 10.48
CA ARG A 34 -17.31 17.05 11.76
C ARG A 34 -16.69 16.40 12.99
N ARG A 35 -15.54 15.75 12.88
CA ARG A 35 -14.94 15.03 14.00
C ARG A 35 -13.78 15.85 14.56
N SER A 36 -13.81 16.08 15.87
CA SER A 36 -12.79 16.84 16.59
C SER A 36 -11.58 15.98 17.00
N ALA A 37 -11.74 14.66 17.09
CA ALA A 37 -10.67 13.74 17.51
C ALA A 37 -10.86 12.31 16.95
N VAL A 38 -9.74 11.60 16.78
CA VAL A 38 -9.68 10.17 16.41
C VAL A 38 -9.09 9.40 17.57
N THR A 39 -9.69 8.26 17.93
CA THR A 39 -9.14 7.45 19.03
C THR A 39 -7.89 6.70 18.59
N GLU A 40 -7.04 6.32 19.54
CA GLU A 40 -5.81 5.58 19.26
C GLU A 40 -6.10 4.22 18.58
N GLU A 41 -7.17 3.54 18.98
CA GLU A 41 -7.58 2.27 18.38
C GLU A 41 -8.02 2.42 16.92
N GLU A 42 -8.73 3.50 16.61
CA GLU A 42 -9.16 3.80 15.24
C GLU A 42 -7.97 4.12 14.34
N LEU A 43 -7.03 4.94 14.84
CA LEU A 43 -5.81 5.27 14.12
C LEU A 43 -4.94 4.04 13.91
N THR A 44 -4.76 3.21 14.94
CA THR A 44 -4.01 1.95 14.86
C THR A 44 -4.62 1.00 13.82
N ARG A 45 -5.96 0.91 13.78
CA ARG A 45 -6.67 0.10 12.80
C ARG A 45 -6.49 0.66 11.38
N ALA A 46 -6.56 1.97 11.19
CA ALA A 46 -6.35 2.63 9.91
C ALA A 46 -4.91 2.40 9.39
N ILE A 47 -3.90 2.56 10.25
CA ILE A 47 -2.49 2.28 9.92
C ILE A 47 -2.33 0.83 9.49
N ARG A 48 -2.86 -0.12 10.28
CA ARG A 48 -2.77 -1.55 9.95
C ARG A 48 -3.44 -1.87 8.62
N SER A 49 -4.64 -1.34 8.39
CA SER A 49 -5.39 -1.55 7.15
C SER A 49 -4.66 -0.99 5.93
N SER A 50 -4.09 0.22 6.03
CA SER A 50 -3.31 0.83 4.94
C SER A 50 -2.11 -0.02 4.58
N PHE A 51 -1.36 -0.51 5.58
CA PHE A 51 -0.23 -1.41 5.34
C PHE A 51 -0.64 -2.71 4.65
N THR A 52 -1.75 -3.34 5.08
CA THR A 52 -2.27 -4.56 4.45
C THR A 52 -2.68 -4.31 3.00
N GLN A 53 -3.35 -3.19 2.70
CA GLN A 53 -3.79 -2.86 1.35
C GLN A 53 -2.62 -2.61 0.41
N VAL A 54 -1.60 -1.86 0.86
CA VAL A 54 -0.37 -1.62 0.08
C VAL A 54 0.37 -2.93 -0.19
N ASN A 55 0.45 -3.81 0.81
CA ASN A 55 1.11 -5.11 0.66
C ASN A 55 0.36 -6.01 -0.33
N ASP A 56 -0.97 -6.10 -0.24
CA ASP A 56 -1.78 -6.91 -1.16
C ASP A 56 -1.65 -6.41 -2.62
N ALA A 57 -1.63 -5.09 -2.83
CA ALA A 57 -1.41 -4.51 -4.15
C ALA A 57 -0.02 -4.88 -4.72
N ALA A 58 1.03 -4.74 -3.93
CA ALA A 58 2.39 -5.12 -4.32
C ALA A 58 2.51 -6.62 -4.59
N TYR A 59 1.89 -7.46 -3.76
CA TYR A 59 1.87 -8.90 -3.91
C TYR A 59 1.18 -9.33 -5.22
N ARG A 60 0.00 -8.75 -5.52
CA ARG A 60 -0.69 -9.00 -6.80
C ARG A 60 0.14 -8.58 -8.01
N GLN A 61 0.85 -7.46 -7.92
CA GLN A 61 1.74 -7.00 -8.98
C GLN A 61 2.89 -8.00 -9.20
N MET A 62 3.48 -8.51 -8.12
CA MET A 62 4.53 -9.53 -8.19
C MET A 62 4.03 -10.81 -8.87
N ILE A 63 2.84 -11.30 -8.50
CA ILE A 63 2.22 -12.48 -9.14
C ILE A 63 2.03 -12.25 -10.63
N LYS A 64 1.54 -11.07 -11.02
CA LYS A 64 1.33 -10.74 -12.43
C LYS A 64 2.64 -10.78 -13.21
N LEU A 65 3.69 -10.12 -12.71
CA LEU A 65 5.01 -10.12 -13.34
C LEU A 65 5.60 -11.54 -13.46
N ALA A 66 5.48 -12.35 -12.40
CA ALA A 66 5.95 -13.74 -12.42
C ALA A 66 5.19 -14.58 -13.46
N THR A 67 3.88 -14.36 -13.59
CA THR A 67 3.03 -15.05 -14.56
C THR A 67 3.38 -14.65 -15.99
N ASP A 68 3.53 -13.35 -16.26
CA ASP A 68 3.91 -12.83 -17.57
C ASP A 68 5.27 -13.39 -18.01
N ALA A 69 6.25 -13.41 -17.09
CA ALA A 69 7.58 -13.99 -17.36
C ALA A 69 7.53 -15.51 -17.62
N ALA A 70 6.67 -16.25 -16.91
CA ALA A 70 6.50 -17.68 -17.13
C ALA A 70 5.88 -17.99 -18.50
N LEU A 71 4.88 -17.20 -18.92
CA LEU A 71 4.26 -17.32 -20.24
C LEU A 71 5.26 -17.00 -21.36
N GLU A 72 6.04 -15.93 -21.22
CA GLU A 72 7.07 -15.58 -22.22
C GLU A 72 8.14 -16.69 -22.35
N ALA A 73 8.56 -17.27 -21.21
CA ALA A 73 9.50 -18.40 -21.22
C ALA A 73 8.94 -19.63 -21.93
N TYR A 74 7.65 -19.93 -21.71
CA TYR A 74 6.95 -21.02 -22.39
C TYR A 74 6.89 -20.78 -23.91
N ASP A 75 6.46 -19.59 -24.33
CA ASP A 75 6.38 -19.22 -25.75
C ASP A 75 7.74 -19.33 -26.45
N ARG A 76 8.80 -18.91 -25.76
CA ARG A 76 10.17 -19.03 -26.25
C ARG A 76 10.61 -20.49 -26.41
N ALA A 77 10.27 -21.34 -25.45
CA ALA A 77 10.59 -22.78 -25.49
C ALA A 77 9.82 -23.49 -26.63
N VAL A 78 8.52 -23.21 -26.77
CA VAL A 78 7.69 -23.75 -27.85
C VAL A 78 8.18 -23.28 -29.21
N SER A 79 8.45 -21.98 -29.37
CA SER A 79 8.97 -21.42 -30.62
C SER A 79 10.32 -22.04 -31.01
N ARG A 80 11.20 -22.27 -30.04
CA ARG A 80 12.48 -22.95 -30.26
C ARG A 80 12.27 -24.40 -30.72
N ASN A 81 11.37 -25.14 -30.08
CA ASN A 81 11.04 -26.52 -30.47
C ASN A 81 10.44 -26.62 -31.87
N ILE A 82 9.55 -25.70 -32.25
CA ILE A 82 8.98 -25.62 -33.60
C ILE A 82 10.09 -25.37 -34.63
N ARG A 83 10.98 -24.41 -34.36
CA ARG A 83 12.11 -24.10 -35.24
C ARG A 83 13.00 -25.33 -35.46
N TRP A 84 13.36 -26.03 -34.38
CA TRP A 84 14.18 -27.23 -34.44
C TRP A 84 13.52 -28.37 -35.22
N SER A 85 12.21 -28.54 -35.05
CA SER A 85 11.43 -29.55 -35.77
C SER A 85 11.39 -29.29 -37.27
N ARG A 86 11.29 -28.02 -37.68
CA ARG A 86 11.32 -27.62 -39.10
C ARG A 86 12.69 -27.87 -39.75
N THR A 87 13.78 -27.51 -39.07
CA THR A 87 15.15 -27.79 -39.57
C THR A 87 15.42 -29.28 -39.71
N ARG A 88 14.86 -30.12 -38.83
CA ARG A 88 15.00 -31.58 -38.92
C ARG A 88 14.22 -32.23 -40.07
N ARG A 89 13.17 -31.59 -40.59
CA ARG A 89 12.38 -32.07 -41.73
C ARG A 89 12.91 -31.60 -43.09
N ALA A 90 13.77 -30.57 -43.10
CA ALA A 90 14.33 -30.01 -44.32
C ALA A 90 15.67 -30.63 -44.74
N ASN A 91 16.28 -31.43 -43.86
CA ASN A 91 17.42 -32.32 -44.13
C ASN A 91 16.91 -33.75 -44.32
#